data_AF-A0A2T5C7K0-F1
#
_entry.id   AF-A0A2T5C7K0-F1
#
_cell.length_a   1.000
_cell.length_b   1.000
_cell.length_c   1.000
_cell.angle_alpha   90.00
_cell.angle_beta   90.00
_cell.angle_gamma   90.00
#
_symmetry.space_group_name_H-M   'P 1'
#
loop_
_entity.id
_entity.type
_entity.pdbx_description
1 polymer ?
#
loop_
_entity_poly.entity_id
_entity_poly.type
_entity_poly.pdbx_seq_one_letter_code
_entity_poly.pdbx_strand_id
1 'polypeptide(L)'
;MFTRRLLVGLIVVGVFLLAGVSAQAQDYERIITRAYEDILGRQPDKEGMRHFRSRMIDERWDEARVRAALRDSDEYRLRQIDVVINRAYDDLLRRKPDRHGQETYRRKMLREGWDEQRVRQDIMNSDEYRRRR
;
A
#
# COMPACT_ATOMS: atom_id res chain seq x y z
N MET A 1 60.68 15.20 29.69
CA MET A 1 59.98 16.50 29.65
C MET A 1 58.96 16.44 28.52
N PHE A 2 57.66 16.46 28.86
CA PHE A 2 56.48 16.94 28.09
C PHE A 2 56.36 16.68 26.57
N THR A 3 55.25 16.22 25.96
CA THR A 3 53.93 15.65 26.33
C THR A 3 53.19 15.42 25.01
N ARG A 4 52.42 14.34 24.92
CA ARG A 4 51.16 14.15 24.16
C ARG A 4 50.98 14.91 22.81
N ARG A 5 51.09 14.15 21.71
CA ARG A 5 50.34 14.44 20.48
C ARG A 5 48.86 14.14 20.75
N LEU A 6 48.04 15.19 20.86
CA LEU A 6 46.60 15.07 21.07
C LEU A 6 45.90 14.61 19.79
N LEU A 7 45.13 13.55 20.00
CA LEU A 7 44.07 12.98 19.19
C LEU A 7 43.16 14.06 18.59
N VAL A 8 43.33 14.40 17.30
CA VAL A 8 42.35 15.15 16.51
C VAL A 8 42.11 14.38 15.23
N GLY A 9 41.36 13.28 15.33
CA GLY A 9 41.13 12.39 14.19
C GLY A 9 39.94 11.46 14.35
N LEU A 10 38.96 11.77 15.21
CA LEU A 10 37.81 10.88 15.45
C LEU A 10 36.43 11.55 15.38
N ILE A 11 36.35 12.87 15.17
CA ILE A 11 35.04 13.57 15.11
C ILE A 11 34.52 13.67 13.66
N VAL A 12 35.39 13.76 12.66
CA VAL A 12 34.97 13.97 11.25
C VAL A 12 34.38 12.70 10.62
N VAL A 13 34.87 11.51 10.99
CA VAL A 13 34.33 10.23 10.49
C VAL A 13 32.93 9.96 11.06
N GLY A 14 32.67 10.33 12.32
CA GLY A 14 31.36 10.12 12.97
C GLY A 14 30.24 11.01 12.41
N VAL A 15 30.55 12.27 12.07
CA VAL A 15 29.56 13.21 11.51
C VAL A 15 29.22 12.88 10.05
N PHE A 16 30.17 12.40 9.25
CA PHE A 16 29.92 11.96 7.88
C PHE A 16 29.13 10.63 7.79
N LEU A 17 29.35 9.69 8.71
CA LEU A 17 28.57 8.45 8.79
C LEU A 17 27.11 8.69 9.20
N LEU A 18 26.85 9.64 10.10
CA LEU A 18 25.50 9.97 10.55
C LEU A 18 24.69 10.77 9.52
N ALA A 19 25.33 11.66 8.75
CA ALA A 19 24.66 12.43 7.69
C ALA A 19 24.27 11.56 6.47
N GLY A 20 25.11 10.58 6.10
CA GLY A 20 24.81 9.68 4.98
C GLY A 20 23.62 8.74 5.26
N VAL A 21 23.51 8.24 6.49
CA VAL A 21 22.40 7.36 6.90
C VAL A 21 21.07 8.11 6.97
N SER A 22 21.07 9.38 7.40
CA SER A 22 19.86 10.19 7.50
C SER A 22 19.35 10.66 6.14
N ALA A 23 20.23 10.98 5.18
CA ALA A 23 19.83 11.27 3.80
C ALA A 23 19.24 10.04 3.09
N GLN A 24 19.90 8.88 3.21
CA GLN A 24 19.42 7.62 2.63
C GLN A 24 18.06 7.19 3.22
N ALA A 25 17.86 7.43 4.51
CA ALA A 25 16.59 7.20 5.17
C ALA A 25 15.45 8.05 4.59
N GLN A 26 15.70 9.35 4.34
CA GLN A 26 14.72 10.23 3.70
C GLN A 26 14.43 9.80 2.25
N ASP A 27 15.43 9.28 1.54
CA ASP A 27 15.23 8.71 0.20
C ASP A 27 14.29 7.50 0.22
N TYR A 28 14.48 6.57 1.14
CA TYR A 28 13.60 5.41 1.28
C TYR A 28 12.17 5.80 1.64
N GLU A 29 11.98 6.76 2.55
CA GLU A 29 10.64 7.23 2.91
C GLU A 29 9.90 7.85 1.72
N ARG A 30 10.61 8.61 0.86
CA ARG A 30 10.04 9.17 -0.38
C ARG A 30 9.67 8.07 -1.37
N ILE A 31 10.55 7.09 -1.57
CA ILE A 31 10.31 5.94 -2.47
C ILE A 31 9.08 5.16 -2.00
N ILE A 32 9.01 4.81 -0.72
CA ILE A 32 7.91 4.05 -0.14
C ILE A 32 6.60 4.84 -0.25
N THR A 33 6.61 6.13 0.10
CA THR A 33 5.41 6.98 0.00
C THR A 33 4.86 7.01 -1.42
N ARG A 34 5.71 7.26 -2.43
CA ARG A 34 5.30 7.28 -3.84
C ARG A 34 4.76 5.92 -4.29
N ALA A 35 5.43 4.82 -3.91
CA ALA A 35 4.97 3.48 -4.27
C ALA A 35 3.57 3.17 -3.69
N TYR A 36 3.32 3.56 -2.43
CA TYR A 36 2.01 3.44 -1.78
C TYR A 36 0.94 4.30 -2.47
N GLU A 37 1.25 5.54 -2.80
CA GLU A 37 0.31 6.43 -3.50
C GLU A 37 -0.02 5.91 -4.91
N ASP A 38 0.98 5.49 -5.67
CA ASP A 38 0.80 4.99 -7.03
C ASP A 38 0.01 3.67 -7.10
N ILE A 39 0.28 2.74 -6.16
CA ILE A 39 -0.25 1.37 -6.22
C ILE A 39 -1.51 1.22 -5.37
N LEU A 40 -1.48 1.78 -4.16
CA LEU A 40 -2.55 1.66 -3.18
C LEU A 40 -3.35 2.94 -3.02
N GLY A 41 -3.00 4.05 -3.68
CA GLY A 41 -3.78 5.30 -3.66
C GLY A 41 -4.01 5.87 -2.26
N ARG A 42 -3.07 5.66 -1.35
CA ARG A 42 -3.06 6.21 0.01
C ARG A 42 -1.61 6.37 0.48
N GLN A 43 -1.40 7.11 1.57
CA GLN A 43 -0.11 7.13 2.24
C GLN A 43 0.14 5.84 3.04
N PRO A 44 1.42 5.43 3.18
CA PRO A 44 1.77 4.37 4.11
C PRO A 44 1.43 4.76 5.54
N ASP A 45 0.93 3.82 6.31
CA ASP A 45 0.87 3.97 7.75
C ASP A 45 2.26 3.75 8.38
N LYS A 46 2.37 3.99 9.69
CA LYS A 46 3.64 3.86 10.43
C LYS A 46 4.22 2.45 10.37
N GLU A 47 3.38 1.42 10.25
CA GLU A 47 3.82 0.04 10.21
C GLU A 47 4.34 -0.33 8.82
N GLY A 48 3.58 -0.02 7.77
CA GLY A 48 3.98 -0.19 6.38
C GLY A 48 5.26 0.55 6.05
N MET A 49 5.38 1.81 6.49
CA MET A 49 6.61 2.60 6.32
C MET A 49 7.82 1.92 6.96
N ARG A 50 7.68 1.50 8.23
CA ARG A 50 8.76 0.80 8.94
C ARG A 50 9.12 -0.53 8.29
N HIS A 51 8.12 -1.30 7.86
CA HIS A 51 8.32 -2.61 7.25
C HIS A 51 9.20 -2.50 6.00
N PHE A 52 8.78 -1.69 5.03
CA PHE A 52 9.53 -1.55 3.78
C PHE A 52 10.88 -0.85 3.99
N ARG A 53 10.95 0.14 4.90
CA ARG A 53 12.24 0.79 5.21
C ARG A 53 13.26 -0.20 5.76
N SER A 54 12.86 -1.10 6.67
CA SER A 54 13.75 -2.16 7.17
C SER A 54 14.17 -3.11 6.04
N ARG A 55 13.25 -3.55 5.17
CA ARG A 55 13.60 -4.37 3.99
C ARG A 55 14.62 -3.70 3.07
N MET A 56 14.49 -2.39 2.82
CA MET A 56 15.43 -1.65 1.98
C MET A 56 16.81 -1.49 2.64
N ILE A 57 16.88 -1.36 3.97
CA ILE A 57 18.13 -1.22 4.72
C ILE A 57 18.82 -2.58 4.87
N ASP A 58 18.10 -3.56 5.42
CA ASP A 58 18.64 -4.83 5.91
C ASP A 58 18.78 -5.86 4.78
N GLU A 59 17.82 -5.88 3.86
CA GLU A 59 17.75 -6.86 2.77
C GLU A 59 18.08 -6.26 1.40
N ARG A 60 18.49 -4.97 1.36
CA ARG A 60 18.87 -4.24 0.14
C ARG A 60 17.78 -4.28 -0.95
N TRP A 61 16.51 -4.24 -0.54
CA TRP A 61 15.41 -4.10 -1.49
C TRP A 61 15.50 -2.75 -2.23
N ASP A 62 15.23 -2.79 -3.53
CA ASP A 62 15.07 -1.61 -4.37
C ASP A 62 13.59 -1.20 -4.47
N GLU A 63 13.32 -0.08 -5.14
CA GLU A 63 11.94 0.39 -5.37
C GLU A 63 11.10 -0.64 -6.13
N ALA A 64 11.69 -1.34 -7.11
CA ALA A 64 10.97 -2.33 -7.91
C ALA A 64 10.43 -3.46 -7.03
N ARG A 65 11.23 -3.94 -6.07
CA ARG A 65 10.82 -4.99 -5.12
C ARG A 65 9.78 -4.51 -4.13
N VAL A 66 9.86 -3.26 -3.67
CA VAL A 66 8.79 -2.65 -2.84
C VAL A 66 7.49 -2.59 -3.62
N ARG A 67 7.51 -2.09 -4.87
CA ARG A 67 6.33 -2.01 -5.73
C ARG A 67 5.73 -3.38 -6.03
N ALA A 68 6.56 -4.39 -6.30
CA ALA A 68 6.09 -5.77 -6.49
C ALA A 68 5.37 -6.29 -5.24
N ALA A 69 5.99 -6.16 -4.07
CA ALA A 69 5.39 -6.58 -2.81
C ALA A 69 4.06 -5.85 -2.49
N LEU A 70 3.93 -4.57 -2.85
CA LEU A 70 2.67 -3.85 -2.72
C LEU A 70 1.59 -4.40 -3.67
N ARG A 71 1.93 -4.73 -4.92
CA ARG A 71 0.98 -5.33 -5.87
C ARG A 71 0.54 -6.74 -5.46
N ASP A 72 1.43 -7.49 -4.83
CA ASP A 72 1.14 -8.84 -4.34
C ASP A 72 0.42 -8.82 -2.98
N SER A 73 0.24 -7.65 -2.36
CA SER A 73 -0.38 -7.53 -1.04
C SER A 73 -1.88 -7.81 -1.06
N ASP A 74 -2.38 -8.33 0.06
CA ASP A 74 -3.82 -8.46 0.32
C ASP A 74 -4.55 -7.12 0.21
N GLU A 75 -3.88 -6.04 0.59
CA GLU A 75 -4.46 -4.71 0.49
C GLU A 75 -4.72 -4.29 -0.96
N TYR A 76 -3.75 -4.53 -1.86
CA TYR A 76 -3.97 -4.27 -3.29
C TYR A 76 -5.11 -5.11 -3.84
N ARG A 77 -5.14 -6.41 -3.52
CA ARG A 77 -6.21 -7.32 -3.92
C ARG A 77 -7.58 -6.85 -3.44
N LEU A 78 -7.69 -6.44 -2.18
CA LEU A 78 -8.91 -5.88 -1.60
C LEU A 78 -9.35 -4.60 -2.33
N ARG A 79 -8.41 -3.71 -2.65
CA ARG A 79 -8.71 -2.49 -3.40
C ARG A 79 -9.22 -2.78 -4.80
N GLN A 80 -8.65 -3.75 -5.51
CA GLN A 80 -9.14 -4.15 -6.84
C GLN A 80 -10.57 -4.71 -6.78
N ILE A 81 -10.85 -5.55 -5.78
CA ILE A 81 -12.21 -6.06 -5.51
C ILE A 81 -13.16 -4.88 -5.24
N ASP A 82 -12.74 -3.91 -4.44
CA ASP A 82 -13.58 -2.75 -4.13
C ASP A 82 -13.89 -1.92 -5.37
N VAL A 83 -12.91 -1.71 -6.26
CA VAL A 83 -13.11 -1.00 -7.53
C VAL A 83 -14.14 -1.73 -8.41
N VAL A 84 -14.06 -3.06 -8.50
CA VAL A 84 -15.01 -3.89 -9.25
C VAL A 84 -16.44 -3.72 -8.70
N ILE A 85 -16.60 -3.83 -7.37
CA ILE A 85 -17.92 -3.71 -6.73
C ILE A 85 -18.49 -2.30 -6.94
N ASN A 86 -17.68 -1.25 -6.72
CA ASN A 86 -18.13 0.14 -6.89
C ASN A 86 -18.57 0.41 -8.32
N ARG A 87 -17.83 -0.09 -9.32
CA ARG A 87 -18.19 0.05 -10.74
C ARG A 87 -19.50 -0.67 -11.06
N ALA A 88 -19.66 -1.91 -10.59
CA ALA A 88 -20.89 -2.68 -10.83
C ALA A 88 -22.13 -1.98 -10.25
N TYR A 89 -22.02 -1.42 -9.03
CA TYR A 89 -23.08 -0.64 -8.41
C TYR A 89 -23.36 0.66 -9.15
N ASP A 90 -22.34 1.40 -9.58
CA ASP A 90 -22.54 2.63 -10.34
C ASP A 90 -23.21 2.35 -11.69
N ASP A 91 -22.72 1.36 -12.44
CA ASP A 91 -23.27 1.00 -13.76
C ASP A 91 -24.74 0.56 -13.69
N LEU A 92 -25.09 -0.28 -12.69
CA LEU A 92 -26.42 -0.91 -12.59
C LEU A 92 -27.41 -0.11 -11.74
N LEU A 93 -26.94 0.54 -10.69
CA LEU A 93 -27.77 1.21 -9.68
C LEU A 93 -27.49 2.71 -9.55
N ARG A 94 -26.53 3.29 -10.29
CA ARG A 94 -26.16 4.72 -10.28
C ARG A 94 -25.95 5.27 -8.87
N ARG A 95 -25.33 4.46 -8.01
CA ARG A 95 -24.95 4.82 -6.66
C ARG A 95 -23.72 4.02 -6.25
N LYS A 96 -23.05 4.46 -5.19
CA LYS A 96 -22.07 3.62 -4.50
C LYS A 96 -22.77 2.55 -3.64
N PRO A 97 -22.16 1.38 -3.44
CA PRO A 97 -22.63 0.43 -2.45
C PRO A 97 -22.60 1.06 -1.06
N ASP A 98 -23.57 0.69 -0.22
CA ASP A 98 -23.44 0.91 1.21
C ASP A 98 -22.41 -0.06 1.80
N ARG A 99 -22.09 0.15 3.08
CA ARG A 99 -21.09 -0.67 3.78
C ARG A 99 -21.44 -2.16 3.76
N HIS A 100 -22.73 -2.52 3.91
CA HIS A 100 -23.15 -3.91 3.96
C HIS A 100 -23.04 -4.57 2.58
N GLY A 101 -23.45 -3.89 1.52
CA GLY A 101 -23.27 -4.34 0.13
C GLY A 101 -21.80 -4.53 -0.23
N GLN A 102 -20.95 -3.55 0.12
CA GLN A 102 -19.50 -3.64 -0.10
C GLN A 102 -18.89 -4.86 0.59
N GLU A 103 -19.14 -5.04 1.88
CA GLU A 103 -18.59 -6.15 2.67
C GLU A 103 -19.11 -7.51 2.20
N THR A 104 -20.37 -7.58 1.78
CA THR A 104 -20.99 -8.81 1.28
C THR A 104 -20.33 -9.29 -0.01
N TYR A 105 -20.23 -8.43 -1.02
CA TYR A 105 -19.60 -8.82 -2.28
C TYR A 105 -18.10 -9.03 -2.12
N ARG A 106 -17.43 -8.23 -1.29
CA ARG A 106 -16.01 -8.45 -0.98
C ARG A 106 -15.79 -9.84 -0.41
N ARG A 107 -16.62 -10.28 0.56
CA ARG A 107 -16.54 -11.63 1.13
C ARG A 107 -16.78 -12.72 0.06
N LYS A 108 -17.82 -12.58 -0.75
CA LYS A 108 -18.15 -13.52 -1.83
C LYS A 108 -16.99 -13.67 -2.82
N MET A 109 -16.38 -12.55 -3.26
CA MET A 109 -15.24 -12.59 -4.18
C MET A 109 -13.99 -13.22 -3.54
N LEU A 110 -13.71 -12.91 -2.27
CA LEU A 110 -12.52 -13.44 -1.57
C LEU A 110 -12.63 -14.91 -1.18
N ARG A 111 -13.80 -15.36 -0.73
CA ARG A 111 -13.97 -16.67 -0.09
C ARG A 111 -14.69 -17.68 -0.97
N GLU A 112 -15.59 -17.22 -1.83
CA GLU A 112 -16.42 -18.08 -2.67
C GLU A 112 -15.99 -18.04 -4.14
N GLY A 113 -14.94 -17.28 -4.47
CA GLY A 113 -14.39 -17.20 -5.83
C GLY A 113 -15.33 -16.52 -6.83
N TRP A 114 -16.22 -15.63 -6.37
CA TRP A 114 -17.07 -14.87 -7.27
C TRP A 114 -16.24 -13.92 -8.13
N ASP A 115 -16.58 -13.84 -9.42
CA ASP A 115 -16.06 -12.84 -10.35
C ASP A 115 -17.01 -11.64 -10.49
N GLU A 116 -16.59 -10.64 -11.28
CA GLU A 116 -17.41 -9.46 -11.55
C GLU A 116 -18.76 -9.81 -12.18
N GLN A 117 -18.80 -10.77 -13.10
CA GLN A 117 -20.03 -11.16 -13.80
C GLN A 117 -21.08 -11.69 -12.82
N ARG A 118 -20.65 -12.55 -11.89
CA ARG A 118 -21.53 -13.11 -10.86
C ARG A 118 -22.03 -12.04 -9.89
N VAL A 119 -21.20 -11.06 -9.53
CA VAL A 119 -21.63 -9.89 -8.75
C VAL A 119 -22.71 -9.10 -9.49
N ARG A 120 -22.48 -8.78 -10.77
CA ARG A 120 -23.44 -8.01 -11.59
C ARG A 120 -24.77 -8.76 -11.74
N GLN A 121 -24.73 -10.07 -11.95
CA GLN A 121 -25.93 -10.90 -12.05
C GLN A 121 -26.77 -10.89 -10.76
N ASP A 122 -26.11 -10.99 -9.60
CA ASP A 122 -26.76 -10.93 -8.29
C ASP A 122 -27.42 -9.56 -8.06
N ILE A 123 -26.74 -8.47 -8.42
CA ILE A 123 -27.31 -7.11 -8.37
C ILE A 123 -28.53 -6.99 -9.27
N MET A 124 -28.47 -7.47 -10.53
CA MET A 124 -29.61 -7.40 -11.47
C MET A 124 -30.83 -8.20 -11.01
N ASN A 125 -30.63 -9.27 -10.25
CA ASN A 125 -31.70 -10.09 -9.68
C ASN A 125 -32.30 -9.51 -8.39
N SER A 126 -31.62 -8.54 -7.77
CA SER A 126 -32.06 -7.93 -6.51
C SER A 126 -33.38 -7.18 -6.66
N ASP A 127 -34.12 -7.07 -5.54
CA ASP A 127 -35.30 -6.21 -5.46
C ASP A 127 -34.96 -4.75 -5.78
N GLU A 128 -33.76 -4.32 -5.38
CA GLU A 128 -33.30 -2.95 -5.58
C GLU A 128 -33.21 -2.58 -7.07
N TYR A 129 -32.58 -3.44 -7.87
CA TYR A 129 -32.52 -3.24 -9.32
C TYR A 129 -33.91 -3.25 -9.95
N ARG A 130 -34.78 -4.18 -9.52
CA ARG A 130 -36.17 -4.27 -10.02
C ARG A 130 -37.01 -3.04 -9.72
N ARG A 131 -36.80 -2.39 -8.56
CA ARG A 131 -37.51 -1.15 -8.18
C ARG A 131 -37.05 0.08 -8.95
N ARG A 132 -35.87 0.01 -9.58
CA ARG A 132 -35.29 1.12 -10.35
C ARG A 132 -35.70 1.10 -11.84
N ARG A 133 -36.04 -0.08 -12.38
CA ARG A 133 -36.39 -0.28 -13.78
C ARG A 133 -37.76 0.28 -14.13
#